data_AF-A0A7G3G8T9-F1
#
_entry.id   AF-A0A7G3G8T9-F1
#
_cell.length_a   1.000
_cell.length_b   1.000
_cell.length_c   1.000
_cell.angle_alpha   90.00
_cell.angle_beta   90.00
_cell.angle_gamma   90.00
#
_symmetry.space_group_name_H-M   'P 1'
#
loop_
_entity.id
_entity.type
_entity.pdbx_description
1 polymer ?
#
loop_
_entity_poly.entity_id
_entity_poly.type
_entity_poly.pdbx_seq_one_letter_code
_entity_poly.pdbx_strand_id
1 'polypeptide(L)'
;MKYRLLLMLFPSMLAHADWGKLFFSPAERALSRGDGRPQAEASAVIDTFRLDGEISRNGKKLRWVNGELSRIPLPSGLKVGQTLTRETGVKRDVYQPQQD
;
A
#
# COMPACT_ATOMS: atom_id res chain seq x y z
N MET A 1 43.05 -9.43 -39.47
CA MET A 1 41.76 -10.07 -39.09
C MET A 1 41.49 -10.07 -37.59
N LYS A 2 42.51 -10.22 -36.71
CA LYS A 2 42.32 -10.33 -35.24
C LYS A 2 41.72 -9.09 -34.55
N TYR A 3 41.94 -7.89 -35.10
CA TYR A 3 41.43 -6.64 -34.49
C TYR A 3 40.00 -6.25 -34.91
N ARG A 4 39.37 -6.97 -35.84
CA ARG A 4 38.00 -6.68 -36.27
C ARG A 4 36.99 -6.93 -35.15
N LEU A 5 37.24 -7.94 -34.32
CA LEU A 5 36.41 -8.25 -33.16
C LEU A 5 36.46 -7.13 -32.11
N LEU A 6 37.64 -6.54 -31.91
CA LEU A 6 37.83 -5.44 -30.96
C LEU A 6 37.12 -4.16 -31.41
N LEU A 7 37.10 -3.90 -32.72
CA LEU A 7 36.41 -2.73 -33.29
C LEU A 7 34.89 -2.82 -33.16
N MET A 8 34.32 -4.04 -33.16
CA MET A 8 32.87 -4.26 -33.00
C MET A 8 32.39 -4.17 -31.54
N LEU A 9 33.29 -4.18 -30.56
CA LEU A 9 32.97 -4.02 -29.12
C LEU A 9 32.98 -2.56 -28.66
N PHE A 10 33.40 -1.62 -29.51
CA PHE A 10 33.40 -0.20 -29.17
C PHE A 10 32.01 0.42 -28.95
N PRO A 11 30.95 0.11 -29.73
CA PRO A 11 29.65 0.72 -29.55
C PRO A 11 28.88 0.22 -28.32
N SER A 12 29.27 -0.91 -27.69
CA SER A 12 28.61 -1.38 -26.46
C SER A 12 28.93 -0.51 -25.24
N MET A 13 29.97 0.34 -25.30
CA MET A 13 30.25 1.31 -24.23
C MET A 13 29.29 2.51 -24.23
N LEU A 14 28.57 2.75 -25.34
CA LEU A 14 27.54 3.78 -25.45
C LEU A 14 26.15 3.25 -25.12
N ALA A 15 26.00 1.95 -24.86
CA ALA A 15 24.82 1.40 -24.24
C ALA A 15 24.84 1.81 -22.76
N HIS A 16 24.43 3.06 -22.48
CA HIS A 16 23.91 3.42 -21.18
C HIS A 16 22.74 2.48 -20.96
N ALA A 17 22.97 1.46 -20.15
CA ALA A 17 21.92 0.54 -19.84
C ALA A 17 20.92 1.34 -19.00
N ASP A 18 19.80 1.69 -19.65
CA ASP A 18 18.59 2.18 -19.01
C ASP A 18 18.00 1.02 -18.18
N TRP A 19 18.74 0.57 -17.17
CA TRP A 19 18.16 -0.14 -16.04
C TRP A 19 17.28 0.90 -15.37
N GLY A 20 16.07 1.02 -15.93
CA GLY A 20 15.10 2.04 -15.62
C GLY A 20 15.06 2.25 -14.12
N LYS A 21 15.09 3.52 -13.72
CA LYS A 21 15.12 3.99 -12.35
C LYS A 21 14.28 3.10 -11.44
N LEU A 22 14.95 2.19 -10.72
CA LEU A 22 14.29 1.19 -9.86
C LEU A 22 13.65 1.85 -8.64
N PHE A 23 14.14 3.03 -8.26
CA PHE A 23 13.71 3.77 -7.09
C PHE A 23 13.23 5.16 -7.49
N PHE A 24 11.92 5.35 -7.40
CA PHE A 24 11.27 6.64 -7.56
C PHE A 24 11.48 7.49 -6.30
N SER A 25 11.72 8.79 -6.49
CA SER A 25 11.75 9.75 -5.38
C SER A 25 10.40 9.78 -4.65
N PRO A 26 10.33 10.25 -3.40
CA PRO A 26 9.06 10.42 -2.71
C PRO A 26 8.02 11.23 -3.51
N ALA A 27 8.46 12.28 -4.21
CA ALA A 27 7.60 13.11 -5.06
C ALA A 27 7.09 12.35 -6.30
N GLU A 28 7.95 11.57 -6.96
CA GLU A 28 7.56 10.75 -8.12
C GLU A 28 6.55 9.67 -7.72
N ARG A 29 6.72 9.05 -6.55
CA ARG A 29 5.76 8.07 -6.03
C ARG A 29 4.40 8.67 -5.70
N ALA A 30 4.36 9.90 -5.17
CA ALA A 30 3.10 10.59 -4.88
C ALA A 30 2.31 10.91 -6.16
N LEU A 31 3.00 11.31 -7.24
CA LEU A 31 2.37 11.57 -8.54
C LEU A 31 1.79 10.29 -9.17
N SER A 32 2.52 9.17 -9.11
CA SER A 32 2.03 7.89 -9.65
C SER A 32 0.82 7.32 -8.90
N ARG A 33 0.65 7.67 -7.62
CA ARG A 33 -0.52 7.26 -6.82
C ARG A 33 -1.76 8.13 -7.05
N GLY A 34 -1.62 9.25 -7.78
CA GLY A 34 -2.67 10.26 -7.87
C GLY A 34 -2.80 11.12 -6.61
N ASP A 35 -1.84 11.03 -5.68
CA ASP A 35 -1.79 11.77 -4.40
C ASP A 35 -1.34 13.23 -4.58
N GLY A 36 -1.35 13.76 -5.81
CA GLY A 36 -1.07 15.16 -6.12
C GLY A 36 -2.09 16.15 -5.55
N ARG A 37 -3.10 15.65 -4.81
CA ARG A 37 -3.91 16.47 -3.93
C ARG A 37 -3.35 16.30 -2.52
N PRO A 38 -3.02 17.38 -1.79
CA PRO A 38 -2.85 17.27 -0.35
C PRO A 38 -4.10 16.56 0.16
N GLN A 39 -3.90 15.38 0.73
CA GLN A 39 -4.97 14.64 1.39
C GLN A 39 -5.34 15.49 2.59
N ALA A 40 -6.25 16.43 2.36
CA ALA A 40 -6.95 17.13 3.41
C ALA A 40 -7.46 16.02 4.31
N GLU A 41 -7.08 16.10 5.58
CA GLU A 41 -7.60 15.29 6.66
C GLU A 41 -9.11 15.51 6.68
N ALA A 42 -9.81 14.77 5.82
CA ALA A 42 -11.24 14.66 5.89
C ALA A 42 -11.46 13.87 7.18
N SER A 43 -11.74 14.61 8.26
CA SER A 43 -12.52 14.14 9.39
C SER A 43 -13.93 13.79 8.91
N ALA A 44 -14.02 12.90 7.92
CA ALA A 44 -15.21 12.13 7.68
C ALA A 44 -15.33 11.22 8.89
N VAL A 45 -16.47 11.29 9.58
CA VAL A 45 -16.84 10.28 10.55
C VAL A 45 -16.76 8.94 9.81
N ILE A 46 -15.69 8.19 10.05
CA ILE A 46 -15.44 6.95 9.31
C ILE A 46 -16.43 5.95 9.85
N ASP A 47 -17.58 5.83 9.20
CA ASP A 47 -18.65 4.89 9.58
C ASP A 47 -18.30 3.43 9.25
N THR A 48 -17.09 3.20 8.75
CA THR A 48 -16.56 1.88 8.43
C THR A 48 -15.25 1.64 9.18
N PHE A 49 -15.21 0.55 9.95
CA PHE A 49 -14.00 0.11 10.65
C PHE A 49 -13.24 -0.88 9.77
N ARG A 50 -12.03 -0.57 9.34
CA ARG A 50 -11.12 -1.52 8.70
C ARG A 50 -10.11 -2.02 9.72
N LEU A 51 -10.05 -3.34 9.96
CA LEU A 51 -9.02 -3.90 10.83
C LEU A 51 -7.76 -4.18 10.02
N ASP A 52 -6.74 -3.34 10.18
CA ASP A 52 -5.49 -3.41 9.43
C ASP A 52 -4.48 -4.37 10.07
N GLY A 53 -4.55 -4.57 11.38
CA GLY A 53 -3.63 -5.45 12.09
C GLY A 53 -4.08 -5.76 13.51
N GLU A 54 -3.66 -6.93 14.00
CA GLU A 54 -3.82 -7.35 15.39
C GLU A 54 -2.52 -8.00 15.87
N ILE A 55 -2.01 -7.57 17.02
CA ILE A 55 -0.93 -8.23 17.75
C ILE A 55 -1.46 -8.65 19.11
N SER A 56 -1.25 -9.91 19.48
CA SER A 56 -1.53 -10.40 20.82
C SER A 56 -0.23 -10.69 21.55
N ARG A 57 -0.04 -10.07 22.72
CA ARG A 57 1.09 -10.32 23.61
C ARG A 57 0.63 -10.32 25.06
N ASN A 58 0.94 -11.39 25.79
CA ASN A 58 0.63 -11.54 27.22
C ASN A 58 -0.85 -11.28 27.56
N GLY A 59 -1.77 -11.78 26.74
CA GLY A 59 -3.21 -11.57 26.90
C GLY A 59 -3.72 -10.17 26.53
N LYS A 60 -2.82 -9.22 26.22
CA LYS A 60 -3.18 -7.90 25.69
C LYS A 60 -3.23 -7.95 24.16
N LYS A 61 -4.27 -7.36 23.58
CA LYS A 61 -4.43 -7.21 22.13
C LYS A 61 -4.23 -5.75 21.75
N LEU A 62 -3.28 -5.50 20.85
CA LEU A 62 -3.08 -4.23 20.17
C LEU A 62 -3.68 -4.37 18.77
N ARG A 63 -4.49 -3.39 18.36
CA ARG A 63 -5.20 -3.45 17.07
C ARG A 63 -5.02 -2.13 16.33
N TRP A 64 -4.85 -2.22 15.03
CA TRP A 64 -4.83 -1.07 14.13
C TRP A 64 -6.14 -1.02 13.35
N VAL A 65 -6.85 0.09 13.47
CA VAL A 65 -8.12 0.33 12.80
C VAL A 65 -8.01 1.59 11.97
N ASN A 66 -8.32 1.51 10.67
CA ASN A 66 -8.20 2.62 9.74
C ASN A 66 -6.81 3.28 9.76
N GLY A 67 -5.75 2.49 9.96
CA GLY A 67 -4.36 2.93 10.03
C GLY A 67 -3.89 3.39 11.42
N GLU A 68 -4.81 3.55 12.38
CA GLU A 68 -4.49 4.07 13.71
C GLU A 68 -4.54 3.01 14.80
N LEU A 69 -3.70 3.16 15.83
CA LEU A 69 -3.72 2.27 16.99
C LEU A 69 -5.01 2.48 17.78
N SER A 70 -5.92 1.51 17.70
CA SER A 70 -7.18 1.54 18.42
C SER A 70 -7.06 0.93 19.81
N ARG A 71 -7.60 1.64 20.80
CA ARG A 71 -7.79 1.16 22.18
C ARG A 71 -9.22 0.69 22.43
N ILE A 72 -10.10 0.85 21.45
CA ILE A 72 -11.52 0.56 21.56
C ILE A 72 -11.71 -0.94 21.30
N PRO A 73 -12.54 -1.64 22.10
CA PRO A 73 -12.91 -3.01 21.80
C PRO A 73 -13.65 -3.09 20.46
N LEU A 74 -13.09 -3.83 19.51
CA LEU A 74 -13.76 -4.11 18.24
C LEU A 74 -14.81 -5.21 18.42
N PRO A 75 -15.91 -5.14 17.65
CA PRO A 75 -16.91 -6.19 17.62
C PRO A 75 -16.30 -7.55 17.25
N SER A 76 -16.83 -8.60 17.86
CA SER A 76 -16.27 -9.95 17.76
C SER A 76 -16.32 -10.49 16.34
N GLY A 77 -15.26 -11.23 15.97
CA GLY A 77 -15.15 -11.91 14.69
C GLY A 77 -14.90 -11.01 13.48
N LEU A 78 -14.36 -9.80 13.66
CA LEU A 78 -13.74 -9.04 12.57
C LEU A 78 -12.29 -9.53 12.41
N LYS A 79 -11.91 -9.95 11.20
CA LYS A 79 -10.56 -10.42 10.88
C LYS A 79 -9.71 -9.30 10.29
N VAL A 80 -8.39 -9.45 10.37
CA VAL A 80 -7.45 -8.54 9.70
C VAL A 80 -7.71 -8.58 8.20
N GLY A 81 -7.74 -7.41 7.56
CA GLY A 81 -8.10 -7.26 6.15
C GLY A 81 -9.61 -7.20 5.90
N GLN A 82 -10.43 -7.08 6.94
CA GLN A 82 -11.88 -6.89 6.80
C GLN A 82 -12.31 -5.47 7.17
N THR A 83 -13.38 -5.04 6.53
CA THR A 83 -14.15 -3.84 6.87
C THR A 83 -15.46 -4.23 7.55
N LEU A 84 -15.91 -3.39 8.47
CA LEU A 84 -17.21 -3.45 9.11
C LEU A 84 -17.90 -2.10 8.98
N THR A 85 -19.03 -2.06 8.29
CA THR A 85 -19.87 -0.87 8.23
C THR A 85 -20.72 -0.78 9.49
N ARG A 86 -20.67 0.34 10.20
CA ARG A 86 -21.33 0.54 11.50
C ARG A 86 -22.85 0.50 11.38
N GLU A 87 -23.40 1.09 10.32
CA GLU A 87 -24.85 1.18 10.11
C GLU A 87 -25.49 -0.18 9.79
N THR A 88 -24.82 -0.99 8.97
CA THR A 88 -25.38 -2.25 8.46
C THR A 88 -24.86 -3.49 9.19
N GLY A 89 -23.76 -3.36 9.95
CA GLY A 89 -23.07 -4.49 10.57
C GLY A 89 -22.43 -5.45 9.57
N VAL A 90 -22.39 -5.10 8.29
CA VAL A 90 -21.90 -5.97 7.22
C VAL A 90 -20.37 -6.02 7.28
N LYS A 91 -19.84 -7.25 7.32
CA LYS A 91 -18.41 -7.54 7.21
C LYS A 91 -18.06 -7.81 5.76
N ARG A 92 -17.01 -7.18 5.25
CA ARG A 92 -16.48 -7.45 3.89
C ARG A 92 -14.98 -7.62 3.93
N ASP A 93 -14.45 -8.44 3.02
CA ASP A 93 -13.02 -8.51 2.80
C ASP A 93 -12.58 -7.33 1.94
N VAL A 94 -11.48 -6.65 2.33
CA VAL A 94 -10.95 -5.46 1.64
C VAL A 94 -10.57 -5.75 0.19
N TYR A 95 -10.26 -7.00 -0.14
CA TYR A 95 -9.79 -7.42 -1.46
C TYR A 95 -10.90 -7.94 -2.38
N GLN A 96 -12.15 -7.99 -1.94
CA GLN A 96 -13.24 -8.34 -2.84
C GLN A 96 -13.62 -7.12 -3.69
N PRO A 97 -13.60 -7.24 -5.04
CA PRO A 97 -14.07 -6.18 -5.90
C PRO A 97 -15.55 -5.92 -5.59
N GLN A 98 -15.92 -4.64 -5.54
CA GLN A 98 -17.31 -4.23 -5.44
C GLN A 98 -18.04 -4.77 -6.68
N GLN A 99 -18.87 -5.80 -6.50
CA GLN A 99 -19.83 -6.20 -7.52
C GLN A 99 -20.95 -5.18 -7.48
N ASP A 100 -20.95 -4.29 -8.47
CA ASP A 100 -22.08 -3.42 -8.82
C ASP A 100 -23.21 -4.24 -9.47
#